data_AF-A0A373GV36-F1
#
_entry.id   AF-A0A373GV36-F1
#
_cell.length_a   1.000
_cell.length_b   1.000
_cell.length_c   1.000
_cell.angle_alpha   90.00
_cell.angle_beta   90.00
_cell.angle_gamma   90.00
#
_symmetry.space_group_name_H-M   'P 1'
#
loop_
_entity.id
_entity.type
_entity.pdbx_description
1 polymer ?
#
loop_
_entity_poly.entity_id
_entity_poly.type
_entity_poly.pdbx_seq_one_letter_code
_entity_poly.pdbx_strand_id
1 'polypeptide(L)'
;MKKLAVAALTLTMAFSMSTPAYAAGNITVDQASADIKASYQEGNTLTENVYSVDVNWGSLEYTYHPSKTKTWNTETLKYDTKGDPYWECDNDQNKITVTNHSNTAISTNFEYEQVNKSVNGTFDKTNFNLKSADGTKANAAPTETVTLTLDGSMAENEDSTVGSVKVTIGDFQPEEANKTIIKASYLKLYTTADDNVFTAQGTVIGNSSAFDTNGRIKLEGLKIHDEECVITPTNSVQRVYGGKTDEFGLEKYSSSLKGNSAFYVREEGTYHYVLTINIETMKVTVTVTKVG
;
A
#
# COMPACT_ATOMS: atom_id res chain seq x y z
N MET A 1 -22.06 18.82 -18.69
CA MET A 1 -21.92 18.22 -20.05
C MET A 1 -20.52 17.64 -20.16
N LYS A 2 -20.38 16.31 -20.11
CA LYS A 2 -19.08 15.64 -20.17
C LYS A 2 -18.74 15.39 -21.64
N LYS A 3 -17.59 15.87 -22.11
CA LYS A 3 -17.06 15.56 -23.45
C LYS A 3 -16.01 14.48 -23.29
N LEU A 4 -16.33 13.23 -23.65
CA LEU A 4 -15.36 12.18 -23.88
C LEU A 4 -15.21 12.05 -25.39
N ALA A 5 -14.04 12.39 -25.91
CA ALA A 5 -13.69 12.14 -27.30
C ALA A 5 -13.05 10.74 -27.37
N VAL A 6 -13.74 9.81 -28.00
CA VAL A 6 -13.25 8.46 -28.33
C VAL A 6 -12.90 8.47 -29.82
N ALA A 7 -11.65 8.15 -30.16
CA ALA A 7 -11.23 7.88 -31.53
C ALA A 7 -11.23 6.36 -31.76
N ALA A 8 -12.18 5.86 -32.54
CA ALA A 8 -12.24 4.45 -32.95
C ALA A 8 -11.53 4.28 -34.30
N LEU A 9 -10.47 3.48 -34.34
CA LEU A 9 -9.75 3.12 -35.57
C LEU A 9 -10.44 1.93 -36.24
N THR A 10 -11.12 2.17 -37.36
CA THR A 10 -11.79 1.15 -38.18
C THR A 10 -10.79 0.34 -38.99
N LEU A 11 -10.75 -0.98 -38.82
CA LEU A 11 -9.97 -1.90 -39.65
C LEU A 11 -10.90 -2.66 -40.60
N THR A 12 -10.90 -2.27 -41.88
CA THR A 12 -11.68 -2.91 -42.96
C THR A 12 -11.00 -4.21 -43.39
N MET A 13 -11.65 -5.37 -43.20
CA MET A 13 -11.22 -6.64 -43.81
C MET A 13 -12.01 -6.90 -45.10
N ALA A 14 -11.34 -6.80 -46.24
CA ALA A 14 -11.82 -7.28 -47.52
C ALA A 14 -11.14 -8.63 -47.83
N PHE A 15 -11.91 -9.70 -47.96
CA PHE A 15 -11.45 -10.95 -48.57
C PHE A 15 -12.35 -11.30 -49.74
N SER A 16 -11.79 -11.16 -50.95
CA SER A 16 -12.37 -11.64 -52.20
C SER A 16 -12.25 -13.17 -52.26
N MET A 17 -13.38 -13.87 -52.36
CA MET A 17 -13.40 -15.30 -52.64
C MET A 17 -13.30 -15.54 -54.15
N SER A 18 -12.28 -16.29 -54.59
CA SER A 18 -12.21 -16.89 -55.91
C SER A 18 -12.95 -18.24 -55.91
N THR A 19 -13.85 -18.42 -56.86
CA THR A 19 -14.57 -19.69 -57.07
C THR A 19 -13.81 -20.59 -58.05
N PRO A 20 -13.61 -21.87 -57.72
CA PRO A 20 -13.49 -22.92 -58.72
C PRO A 20 -14.78 -23.76 -58.79
N ALA A 21 -15.29 -23.90 -60.01
CA ALA A 21 -16.39 -24.79 -60.36
C ALA A 21 -15.87 -26.23 -60.49
N TYR A 22 -16.57 -27.20 -59.89
CA TYR A 22 -16.52 -28.60 -60.30
C TYR A 22 -17.90 -29.25 -60.16
N ALA A 23 -18.26 -30.01 -61.20
CA ALA A 23 -19.53 -30.72 -61.32
C ALA A 23 -19.42 -32.17 -60.82
N ALA A 24 -20.51 -32.61 -60.20
CA ALA A 24 -21.04 -33.97 -60.13
C ALA A 24 -20.12 -35.10 -59.64
N GLY A 25 -20.18 -35.35 -58.34
CA GLY A 25 -19.99 -36.66 -57.72
C GLY A 25 -20.61 -36.59 -56.34
N ASN A 26 -21.63 -37.43 -56.07
CA ASN A 26 -22.23 -37.49 -54.74
C ASN A 26 -21.19 -38.08 -53.77
N ILE A 27 -20.44 -37.21 -53.10
CA ILE A 27 -19.60 -37.56 -51.95
C ILE A 27 -20.49 -37.41 -50.71
N THR A 28 -20.83 -38.53 -50.08
CA THR A 28 -21.33 -38.50 -48.71
C THR A 28 -20.18 -38.04 -47.83
N VAL A 29 -20.19 -36.77 -47.42
CA VAL A 29 -19.31 -36.27 -46.36
C VAL A 29 -19.90 -36.79 -45.05
N ASP A 30 -19.40 -37.93 -44.55
CA ASP A 30 -19.58 -38.30 -43.15
C ASP A 30 -19.15 -37.09 -42.32
N GLN A 31 -20.10 -36.56 -41.54
CA GLN A 31 -20.02 -35.30 -40.78
C GLN A 31 -18.59 -34.84 -40.52
N ALA A 32 -18.03 -34.02 -41.43
CA ALA A 32 -16.73 -33.41 -41.24
C ALA A 32 -16.91 -32.27 -40.25
N SER A 33 -16.94 -32.59 -38.95
CA SER A 33 -16.78 -31.59 -37.90
C SER A 33 -15.30 -31.26 -37.78
N ALA A 34 -14.94 -30.00 -38.00
CA ALA A 34 -13.63 -29.48 -37.65
C ALA A 34 -13.75 -28.69 -36.34
N ASP A 35 -12.92 -29.04 -35.35
CA ASP A 35 -12.83 -28.26 -34.12
C ASP A 35 -12.28 -26.86 -34.42
N ILE A 36 -13.00 -25.82 -34.02
CA ILE A 36 -12.47 -24.45 -34.03
C ILE A 36 -11.63 -24.28 -32.76
N LYS A 37 -10.31 -24.17 -32.94
CA LYS A 37 -9.37 -23.88 -31.86
C LYS A 37 -9.04 -22.38 -31.87
N ALA A 38 -9.51 -21.67 -30.86
CA ALA A 38 -9.10 -20.31 -30.58
C ALA A 38 -8.14 -20.30 -29.38
N SER A 39 -7.08 -19.51 -29.45
CA SER A 39 -6.23 -19.20 -28.31
C SER A 39 -6.61 -17.83 -27.77
N TYR A 40 -6.83 -17.74 -26.46
CA TYR A 40 -6.86 -16.47 -25.76
C TYR A 40 -5.44 -15.91 -25.73
N GLN A 41 -5.29 -14.65 -26.13
CA GLN A 41 -4.11 -13.86 -25.87
C GLN A 41 -4.59 -12.70 -25.00
N GLU A 42 -4.00 -12.57 -23.82
CA GLU A 42 -4.25 -11.41 -22.97
C GLU A 42 -3.77 -10.16 -23.71
N GLY A 43 -4.57 -9.08 -23.65
CA GLY A 43 -4.12 -7.80 -24.18
C GLY A 43 -2.87 -7.33 -23.44
N ASN A 44 -2.02 -6.53 -24.09
CA ASN A 44 -0.88 -5.94 -23.40
C ASN A 44 -1.38 -5.01 -22.28
N THR A 45 -1.13 -5.38 -21.03
CA THR A 45 -1.34 -4.48 -19.88
C THR A 45 -0.37 -3.33 -20.01
N LEU A 46 -0.87 -2.10 -20.16
CA LEU A 46 -0.05 -0.91 -19.99
C LEU A 46 0.35 -0.86 -18.51
N THR A 47 1.62 -1.07 -18.21
CA THR A 47 2.20 -1.09 -16.85
C THR A 47 2.32 0.32 -16.24
N GLU A 48 1.54 1.28 -16.72
CA GLU A 48 1.59 2.66 -16.22
C GLU A 48 0.70 2.79 -14.98
N ASN A 49 1.24 3.45 -13.95
CA ASN A 49 0.47 3.82 -12.78
C ASN A 49 -0.58 4.86 -13.19
N VAL A 50 -1.85 4.56 -12.96
CA VAL A 50 -2.99 5.46 -13.16
C VAL A 50 -3.52 5.84 -11.79
N TYR A 51 -3.38 7.12 -11.45
CA TYR A 51 -3.86 7.66 -10.18
C TYR A 51 -5.30 8.18 -10.33
N SER A 52 -6.20 7.71 -9.47
CA SER A 52 -7.57 8.19 -9.32
C SER A 52 -7.94 8.10 -7.85
N VAL A 53 -8.07 9.24 -7.17
CA VAL A 53 -8.32 9.28 -5.73
C VAL A 53 -9.43 10.27 -5.45
N ASP A 54 -10.41 9.83 -4.67
CA ASP A 54 -11.53 10.66 -4.22
C ASP A 54 -11.31 11.05 -2.76
N VAL A 55 -11.43 12.35 -2.47
CA VAL A 55 -11.38 12.90 -1.11
C VAL A 55 -12.72 13.55 -0.81
N ASN A 56 -13.46 12.95 0.12
CA ASN A 56 -14.74 13.45 0.60
C ASN A 56 -14.58 14.14 1.96
N TRP A 57 -15.22 15.29 2.11
CA TRP A 57 -15.12 16.16 3.26
C TRP A 57 -16.46 16.22 4.00
N GLY A 58 -16.45 16.09 5.32
CA GLY A 58 -17.51 16.65 6.16
C GLY A 58 -17.48 18.18 6.12
N SER A 59 -18.47 18.85 6.73
CA SER A 59 -18.50 20.32 6.72
C SER A 59 -17.26 20.96 7.36
N LEU A 60 -16.64 20.27 8.33
CA LEU A 60 -15.56 20.81 9.17
C LEU A 60 -15.95 22.13 9.87
N GLU A 61 -17.25 22.32 10.09
CA GLU A 61 -17.77 23.48 10.82
C GLU A 61 -17.84 23.15 12.31
N TYR A 62 -17.20 24.00 13.12
CA TYR A 62 -17.15 23.82 14.57
C TYR A 62 -17.75 25.03 15.28
N THR A 63 -18.47 24.76 16.37
CA THR A 63 -18.96 25.78 17.30
C THR A 63 -18.11 25.76 18.56
N TYR A 64 -17.57 26.91 18.94
CA TYR A 64 -16.86 27.06 20.22
C TYR A 64 -17.82 27.45 21.34
N HIS A 65 -17.77 26.71 22.44
CA HIS A 65 -18.51 27.00 23.65
C HIS A 65 -17.53 27.42 24.75
N PRO A 66 -17.52 28.70 25.19
CA PRO A 66 -16.60 29.17 26.23
C PRO A 66 -16.92 28.60 27.62
N SER A 67 -18.09 27.97 27.79
CA SER A 67 -18.53 27.33 29.03
C SER A 67 -19.73 26.44 28.75
N LYS A 68 -19.88 25.34 29.50
CA LYS A 68 -21.05 24.44 29.37
C LYS A 68 -22.36 25.08 29.80
N THR A 69 -22.33 25.98 30.78
CA THR A 69 -23.55 26.63 31.30
C THR A 69 -23.30 28.11 31.56
N LYS A 70 -24.28 28.95 31.24
CA LYS A 70 -24.34 30.38 31.57
C LYS A 70 -25.62 30.63 32.38
N THR A 71 -25.49 31.18 33.58
CA THR A 71 -26.63 31.49 34.46
C THR A 71 -26.63 32.98 34.80
N TRP A 72 -27.76 33.66 34.65
CA TRP A 72 -27.87 35.06 35.02
C TRP A 72 -27.88 35.21 36.54
N ASN A 73 -26.92 35.97 37.08
CA ASN A 73 -26.86 36.32 38.49
C ASN A 73 -27.48 37.70 38.71
N THR A 74 -28.62 37.73 39.40
CA THR A 74 -29.38 38.96 39.64
C THR A 74 -28.72 39.90 40.64
N GLU A 75 -27.80 39.42 41.48
CA GLU A 75 -27.09 40.24 42.48
C GLU A 75 -25.91 40.98 41.84
N THR A 76 -25.13 40.28 41.02
CA THR A 76 -23.95 40.85 40.36
C THR A 76 -24.28 41.49 39.00
N LEU A 77 -25.50 41.27 38.49
CA LEU A 77 -25.97 41.67 37.16
C LEU A 77 -25.04 41.19 36.03
N LYS A 78 -24.52 39.97 36.18
CA LYS A 78 -23.59 39.32 35.25
C LYS A 78 -23.98 37.85 35.06
N TYR A 79 -23.48 37.23 34.00
CA TYR A 79 -23.59 35.79 33.81
C TYR A 79 -22.47 35.05 34.56
N ASP A 80 -22.85 34.12 35.43
CA ASP A 80 -21.93 33.12 35.98
C ASP A 80 -21.76 31.99 34.98
N THR A 81 -20.51 31.66 34.66
CA THR A 81 -20.16 30.56 33.76
C THR A 81 -19.71 29.34 34.55
N LYS A 82 -20.11 28.14 34.13
CA LYS A 82 -19.65 26.88 34.74
C LYS A 82 -19.41 25.81 33.69
N GLY A 83 -18.34 25.04 33.92
CA GLY A 83 -17.86 23.96 33.06
C GLY A 83 -16.78 24.43 32.08
N ASP A 84 -15.91 23.50 31.69
CA ASP A 84 -14.78 23.77 30.79
C ASP A 84 -15.26 24.13 29.36
N PRO A 85 -14.50 24.97 28.64
CA PRO A 85 -14.77 25.26 27.24
C PRO A 85 -14.60 24.01 26.38
N TYR A 86 -15.33 23.95 25.28
CA TYR A 86 -15.26 22.83 24.34
C TYR A 86 -15.62 23.26 22.92
N TRP A 87 -15.18 22.46 21.95
CA TRP A 87 -15.58 22.56 20.56
C TRP A 87 -16.62 21.49 20.25
N GLU A 88 -17.64 21.88 19.50
CA GLU A 88 -18.70 20.98 19.03
C GLU A 88 -18.70 20.97 17.50
N CYS A 89 -18.81 19.79 16.91
CA CYS A 89 -19.01 19.59 15.48
C CYS A 89 -20.15 18.59 15.32
N ASP A 90 -20.97 18.81 14.30
CA ASP A 90 -22.06 17.90 13.97
C ASP A 90 -21.54 16.48 13.70
N ASN A 91 -22.37 15.49 14.02
CA ASN A 91 -21.98 14.09 13.91
C ASN A 91 -21.50 13.75 12.48
N ASP A 92 -20.33 13.11 12.40
CA ASP A 92 -19.64 12.74 11.16
C ASP A 92 -19.21 13.92 10.26
N GLN A 93 -19.45 15.17 10.65
CA GLN A 93 -19.02 16.35 9.87
C GLN A 93 -17.56 16.74 10.09
N ASN A 94 -16.90 16.16 11.09
CA ASN A 94 -15.47 16.32 11.35
C ASN A 94 -14.59 15.31 10.60
N LYS A 95 -15.17 14.50 9.72
CA LYS A 95 -14.49 13.41 9.02
C LYS A 95 -13.99 13.81 7.64
N ILE A 96 -12.84 13.27 7.25
CA ILE A 96 -12.31 13.33 5.89
C ILE A 96 -12.07 11.90 5.44
N THR A 97 -12.65 11.52 4.30
CA THR A 97 -12.61 10.16 3.78
C THR A 97 -11.89 10.12 2.46
N VAL A 98 -10.92 9.22 2.33
CA VAL A 98 -10.13 9.04 1.11
C VAL A 98 -10.41 7.67 0.55
N THR A 99 -10.73 7.61 -0.74
CA THR A 99 -10.95 6.37 -1.48
C THR A 99 -9.98 6.29 -2.65
N ASN A 100 -9.21 5.21 -2.71
CA ASN A 100 -8.28 4.96 -3.79
C ASN A 100 -8.96 4.15 -4.89
N HIS A 101 -9.07 4.71 -6.10
CA HIS A 101 -9.50 4.03 -7.32
C HIS A 101 -8.34 3.77 -8.30
N SER A 102 -7.10 4.06 -7.88
CA SER A 102 -5.89 3.88 -8.68
C SER A 102 -5.57 2.40 -8.89
N ASN A 103 -4.85 2.07 -9.95
CA ASN A 103 -4.26 0.73 -10.14
C ASN A 103 -2.96 0.52 -9.34
N THR A 104 -2.61 1.46 -8.46
CA THR A 104 -1.44 1.42 -7.59
C THR A 104 -1.81 1.82 -6.16
N ALA A 105 -1.02 1.34 -5.19
CA ALA A 105 -1.17 1.76 -3.80
C ALA A 105 -0.65 3.19 -3.58
N ILE A 106 -1.26 3.90 -2.63
CA ILE A 106 -0.96 5.30 -2.33
C ILE A 106 -0.71 5.49 -0.83
N SER A 107 -0.02 6.58 -0.49
CA SER A 107 0.08 7.10 0.86
C SER A 107 -0.62 8.46 0.94
N THR A 108 -1.30 8.71 2.06
CA THR A 108 -1.96 9.99 2.32
C THR A 108 -1.47 10.59 3.64
N ASN A 109 -1.22 11.90 3.65
CA ASN A 109 -0.83 12.66 4.84
C ASN A 109 -1.74 13.88 5.04
N PHE A 110 -2.03 14.19 6.31
CA PHE A 110 -2.93 15.27 6.74
C PHE A 110 -2.19 16.26 7.62
N GLU A 111 -2.32 17.54 7.29
CA GLU A 111 -1.75 18.66 8.05
C GLU A 111 -2.86 19.67 8.36
N TYR A 112 -2.91 20.12 9.61
CA TYR A 112 -3.74 21.26 10.00
C TYR A 112 -2.89 22.52 9.95
N GLU A 113 -3.26 23.44 9.07
CA GLU A 113 -2.62 24.75 8.92
C GLU A 113 -3.37 25.76 9.78
N GLN A 114 -2.75 26.11 10.90
CA GLN A 114 -3.33 27.01 11.89
C GLN A 114 -3.38 28.45 11.37
N VAL A 115 -4.56 29.06 11.41
CA VAL A 115 -4.76 30.51 11.16
C VAL A 115 -4.89 31.25 12.49
N ASN A 116 -5.73 30.74 13.39
CA ASN A 116 -5.84 31.22 14.76
C ASN A 116 -4.87 30.47 15.68
N LYS A 117 -3.85 31.17 16.20
CA LYS A 117 -2.80 30.62 17.07
C LYS A 117 -3.30 30.05 18.40
N SER A 118 -4.53 30.39 18.80
CA SER A 118 -5.17 29.90 20.02
C SER A 118 -6.02 28.65 19.80
N VAL A 119 -6.12 28.16 18.55
CA VAL A 119 -6.92 26.99 18.18
C VAL A 119 -6.05 25.96 17.46
N ASN A 120 -5.86 24.78 18.04
CA ASN A 120 -5.14 23.69 17.39
C ASN A 120 -6.12 22.66 16.83
N GLY A 121 -5.68 21.96 15.78
CA GLY A 121 -6.39 20.86 15.17
C GLY A 121 -5.52 19.60 15.19
N THR A 122 -6.10 18.50 15.66
CA THR A 122 -5.42 17.20 15.75
C THR A 122 -6.23 16.14 15.00
N PHE A 123 -5.54 15.32 14.20
CA PHE A 123 -6.13 14.14 13.57
C PHE A 123 -5.93 12.89 14.42
N ASP A 124 -6.90 11.99 14.40
CA ASP A 124 -6.78 10.64 14.98
C ASP A 124 -5.70 9.79 14.28
N LYS A 125 -5.46 10.03 12.98
CA LYS A 125 -4.32 9.52 12.22
C LYS A 125 -3.77 10.64 11.33
N THR A 126 -2.46 10.88 11.36
CA THR A 126 -1.82 11.90 10.52
C THR A 126 -1.50 11.39 9.12
N ASN A 127 -1.39 10.08 8.95
CA ASN A 127 -1.11 9.44 7.67
C ASN A 127 -1.64 7.99 7.65
N PHE A 128 -1.84 7.47 6.45
CA PHE A 128 -2.14 6.05 6.21
C PHE A 128 -1.86 5.68 4.76
N ASN A 129 -1.68 4.39 4.51
CA ASN A 129 -1.57 3.81 3.18
C ASN A 129 -2.89 3.18 2.73
N LEU A 130 -3.23 3.32 1.45
CA LEU A 130 -4.35 2.64 0.80
C LEU A 130 -3.83 1.73 -0.31
N LYS A 131 -4.42 0.54 -0.40
CA LYS A 131 -4.08 -0.48 -1.40
C LYS A 131 -4.51 -0.04 -2.80
N SER A 132 -3.97 -0.72 -3.81
CA SER A 132 -4.47 -0.60 -5.17
C SER A 132 -5.94 -1.03 -5.25
N ALA A 133 -6.72 -0.36 -6.09
CA ALA A 133 -8.07 -0.79 -6.44
C ALA A 133 -8.08 -1.87 -7.52
N ASP A 134 -6.93 -2.24 -8.09
CA ASP A 134 -6.84 -3.29 -9.09
C ASP A 134 -7.39 -4.62 -8.54
N GLY A 135 -8.20 -5.30 -9.35
CA GLY A 135 -8.93 -6.50 -8.93
C GLY A 135 -10.05 -6.29 -7.91
N THR A 136 -10.29 -5.07 -7.41
CA THR A 136 -11.39 -4.77 -6.49
C THR A 136 -12.70 -4.49 -7.23
N LYS A 137 -13.84 -4.74 -6.57
CA LYS A 137 -15.14 -4.30 -7.10
C LYS A 137 -15.24 -2.78 -7.00
N ALA A 138 -15.91 -2.14 -7.96
CA ALA A 138 -16.03 -0.68 -8.01
C ALA A 138 -16.56 -0.02 -6.72
N ASN A 139 -17.43 -0.71 -5.96
CA ASN A 139 -17.98 -0.24 -4.68
C ASN A 139 -17.24 -0.78 -3.44
N ALA A 140 -16.11 -1.46 -3.64
CA ALA A 140 -15.26 -2.01 -2.59
C ALA A 140 -13.82 -1.51 -2.75
N ALA A 141 -13.66 -0.34 -3.36
CA ALA A 141 -12.38 0.34 -3.47
C ALA A 141 -11.79 0.59 -2.06
N PRO A 142 -10.47 0.51 -1.88
CA PRO A 142 -9.85 0.77 -0.58
C PRO A 142 -10.16 2.18 -0.08
N THR A 143 -10.75 2.27 1.11
CA THR A 143 -11.21 3.52 1.73
C THR A 143 -10.76 3.58 3.18
N GLU A 144 -10.37 4.77 3.62
CA GLU A 144 -10.05 5.05 5.03
C GLU A 144 -10.53 6.46 5.40
N THR A 145 -10.85 6.65 6.68
CA THR A 145 -11.38 7.91 7.20
C THR A 145 -10.53 8.40 8.37
N VAL A 146 -10.31 9.71 8.41
CA VAL A 146 -9.69 10.41 9.54
C VAL A 146 -10.64 11.43 10.12
N THR A 147 -10.45 11.74 11.38
CA THR A 147 -11.30 12.64 12.16
C THR A 147 -10.46 13.78 12.69
N LEU A 148 -10.86 15.02 12.40
CA LEU A 148 -10.27 16.21 12.99
C LEU A 148 -10.95 16.52 14.33
N THR A 149 -10.16 16.93 15.33
CA THR A 149 -10.66 17.48 16.60
C THR A 149 -9.97 18.81 16.84
N LEU A 150 -10.74 19.81 17.30
CA LEU A 150 -10.22 21.12 17.68
C LEU A 150 -10.06 21.25 19.20
N ASP A 151 -9.00 21.93 19.61
CA ASP A 151 -8.74 22.33 20.99
C ASP A 151 -8.35 23.82 21.07
N GLY A 152 -8.23 24.32 22.30
CA GLY A 152 -7.90 25.72 22.58
C GLY A 152 -9.14 26.58 22.79
N SER A 153 -8.99 27.89 22.56
CA SER A 153 -10.01 28.89 22.89
C SER A 153 -10.21 29.89 21.77
N MET A 154 -11.43 30.37 21.60
CA MET A 154 -11.79 31.41 20.64
C MET A 154 -12.43 32.61 21.34
N ALA A 155 -12.09 33.83 20.92
CA ALA A 155 -12.71 35.05 21.44
C ALA A 155 -14.06 35.35 20.75
N GLU A 156 -14.95 36.08 21.42
CA GLU A 156 -16.34 36.34 21.01
C GLU A 156 -16.50 37.06 19.65
N ASN A 157 -15.43 37.66 19.12
CA ASN A 157 -15.41 38.39 17.85
C ASN A 157 -14.24 38.00 16.94
N GLU A 158 -13.67 36.81 17.11
CA GLU A 158 -12.62 36.31 16.22
C GLU A 158 -13.19 35.87 14.87
N ASP A 159 -12.32 35.89 13.85
CA ASP A 159 -12.65 35.43 12.50
C ASP A 159 -13.21 34.01 12.53
N SER A 160 -14.23 33.74 11.70
CA SER A 160 -14.86 32.41 11.63
C SER A 160 -13.91 31.31 11.14
N THR A 161 -12.82 31.67 10.45
CA THR A 161 -11.84 30.71 9.93
C THR A 161 -10.69 30.55 10.90
N VAL A 162 -10.65 29.41 11.60
CA VAL A 162 -9.61 29.10 12.60
C VAL A 162 -8.39 28.36 12.02
N GLY A 163 -8.54 27.74 10.85
CA GLY A 163 -7.46 27.04 10.14
C GLY A 163 -7.94 26.40 8.84
N SER A 164 -7.03 25.68 8.18
CA SER A 164 -7.30 24.88 6.97
C SER A 164 -6.70 23.48 7.10
N VAL A 165 -7.22 22.52 6.33
CA VAL A 165 -6.66 21.18 6.24
C VAL A 165 -6.01 20.99 4.89
N LYS A 166 -4.79 20.49 4.90
CA LYS A 166 -4.04 20.10 3.71
C LYS A 166 -3.92 18.58 3.65
N VAL A 167 -4.31 18.01 2.51
CA VAL A 167 -4.19 16.58 2.20
C VAL A 167 -3.15 16.41 1.11
N THR A 168 -2.14 15.58 1.39
CA THR A 168 -1.10 15.23 0.42
C THR A 168 -1.22 13.76 0.06
N ILE A 169 -1.32 13.45 -1.23
CA ILE A 169 -1.37 12.08 -1.75
C ILE A 169 -0.09 11.83 -2.54
N GLY A 170 0.54 10.69 -2.31
CA GLY A 170 1.74 10.28 -3.02
C GLY A 170 1.86 8.76 -3.14
N ASP A 171 3.02 8.32 -3.60
CA ASP A 171 3.34 6.90 -3.69
C ASP A 171 3.31 6.24 -2.32
N PHE A 172 2.96 4.95 -2.30
CA PHE A 172 3.00 4.11 -1.10
C PHE A 172 4.29 4.31 -0.31
N GLN A 173 4.18 4.54 0.99
CA GLN A 173 5.32 4.71 1.89
C GLN A 173 5.42 3.51 2.83
N PRO A 174 6.48 2.70 2.75
CA PRO A 174 6.68 1.56 3.64
C PRO A 174 6.74 1.99 5.12
N GLU A 175 6.06 1.25 5.97
CA GLU A 175 6.06 1.43 7.43
C GLU A 175 6.79 0.26 8.11
N GLU A 176 7.38 0.46 9.29
CA GLU A 176 8.03 -0.65 10.02
C GLU A 176 7.00 -1.74 10.33
N ALA A 177 7.34 -2.99 10.00
CA ALA A 177 6.46 -4.12 10.14
C ALA A 177 6.08 -4.37 11.62
N ASN A 178 4.83 -4.78 11.84
CA ASN A 178 4.38 -5.18 13.17
C ASN A 178 5.15 -6.42 13.66
N LYS A 179 5.90 -6.26 14.75
CA LYS A 179 6.76 -7.31 15.35
C LYS A 179 6.02 -8.52 15.91
N THR A 180 4.69 -8.45 16.06
CA THR A 180 3.86 -9.62 16.40
C THR A 180 3.55 -10.47 15.16
N ILE A 181 3.57 -9.87 13.96
CA ILE A 181 3.36 -10.56 12.68
C ILE A 181 4.69 -11.11 12.18
N ILE A 182 5.71 -10.26 12.07
CA ILE A 182 7.01 -10.65 11.56
C ILE A 182 8.14 -9.88 12.24
N LYS A 183 9.21 -10.57 12.63
CA LYS A 183 10.40 -9.95 13.23
C LYS A 183 11.64 -10.76 12.90
N ALA A 184 12.80 -10.10 12.88
CA ALA A 184 14.10 -10.74 12.74
C ALA A 184 15.12 -10.04 13.63
N SER A 185 16.22 -10.73 13.98
CA SER A 185 17.25 -10.15 14.86
C SER A 185 18.11 -9.09 14.16
N TYR A 186 18.31 -9.22 12.85
CA TYR A 186 19.26 -8.42 12.08
C TYR A 186 18.64 -7.63 10.92
N LEU A 187 17.36 -7.85 10.64
CA LEU A 187 16.64 -7.14 9.57
C LEU A 187 15.61 -6.20 10.18
N LYS A 188 15.58 -4.97 9.66
CA LYS A 188 14.42 -4.11 9.80
C LYS A 188 13.49 -4.41 8.63
N LEU A 189 12.29 -4.88 8.95
CA LEU A 189 11.27 -5.26 7.99
C LEU A 189 10.25 -4.13 7.88
N TYR A 190 9.79 -3.88 6.66
CA TYR A 190 8.79 -2.87 6.34
C TYR A 190 7.64 -3.49 5.56
N THR A 191 6.47 -2.88 5.64
CA THR A 191 5.29 -3.25 4.85
C THR A 191 5.52 -2.98 3.36
N THR A 192 4.75 -3.67 2.51
CA THR A 192 4.66 -3.34 1.08
C THR A 192 3.21 -3.01 0.69
N ALA A 193 3.03 -2.62 -0.58
CA ALA A 193 1.72 -2.41 -1.17
C ALA A 193 0.85 -3.69 -1.13
N ASP A 194 1.48 -4.86 -1.11
CA ASP A 194 0.78 -6.15 -1.09
C ASP A 194 0.55 -6.64 0.35
N ASP A 195 -0.55 -7.36 0.56
CA ASP A 195 -0.82 -7.96 1.87
C ASP A 195 0.10 -9.14 2.13
N ASN A 196 0.46 -9.34 3.41
CA ASN A 196 1.33 -10.43 3.84
C ASN A 196 2.74 -10.42 3.20
N VAL A 197 3.10 -9.31 2.55
CA VAL A 197 4.41 -9.11 1.93
C VAL A 197 5.18 -8.03 2.68
N PHE A 198 6.42 -8.35 3.02
CA PHE A 198 7.31 -7.49 3.79
C PHE A 198 8.65 -7.36 3.09
N THR A 199 9.30 -6.21 3.23
CA THR A 199 10.60 -5.96 2.60
C THR A 199 11.67 -5.54 3.61
N ALA A 200 12.91 -5.93 3.34
CA ALA A 200 14.10 -5.41 4.02
C ALA A 200 15.14 -5.04 2.96
N GLN A 201 15.79 -3.89 3.16
CA GLN A 201 16.82 -3.42 2.25
C GLN A 201 18.04 -2.93 3.01
N GLY A 202 19.19 -2.99 2.35
CA GLY A 202 20.43 -2.51 2.93
C GLY A 202 21.62 -2.79 2.03
N THR A 203 22.80 -2.76 2.63
CA THR A 203 24.06 -3.01 1.92
C THR A 203 24.77 -4.20 2.56
N VAL A 204 25.38 -5.02 1.72
CA VAL A 204 26.23 -6.14 2.14
C VAL A 204 27.54 -6.12 1.37
N ILE A 205 28.63 -6.51 2.03
CA ILE A 205 29.93 -6.68 1.38
C ILE A 205 30.04 -8.14 0.96
N GLY A 206 30.04 -8.37 -0.34
CA GLY A 206 30.28 -9.69 -0.91
C GLY A 206 31.74 -10.11 -0.71
N ASN A 207 31.95 -11.39 -0.45
CA ASN A 207 33.27 -11.99 -0.23
C ASN A 207 33.28 -13.38 -0.89
N SER A 208 34.45 -13.79 -1.37
CA SER A 208 34.66 -15.13 -1.92
C SER A 208 34.52 -16.26 -0.88
N SER A 209 34.66 -15.94 0.42
CA SER A 209 34.53 -16.90 1.52
C SER A 209 33.12 -16.96 2.11
N ALA A 210 32.48 -18.13 2.02
CA ALA A 210 31.22 -18.41 2.71
C ALA A 210 31.36 -18.44 4.24
N PHE A 211 32.57 -18.45 4.80
CA PHE A 211 32.80 -18.47 6.26
C PHE A 211 32.81 -17.08 6.90
N ASP A 212 32.90 -16.02 6.09
CA ASP A 212 32.74 -14.66 6.58
C ASP A 212 31.27 -14.42 6.94
N THR A 213 31.00 -14.20 8.22
CA THR A 213 29.65 -13.95 8.73
C THR A 213 29.26 -12.48 8.67
N ASN A 214 30.21 -11.57 8.46
CA ASN A 214 29.95 -10.12 8.45
C ASN A 214 29.41 -9.67 7.09
N GLY A 215 29.77 -10.35 6.01
CA GLY A 215 29.28 -10.12 4.64
C GLY A 215 27.97 -10.84 4.29
N ARG A 216 27.08 -11.09 5.26
CA ARG A 216 25.84 -11.86 5.04
C ARG A 216 24.58 -11.06 5.32
N ILE A 217 23.55 -11.30 4.53
CA ILE A 217 22.17 -10.86 4.81
C ILE A 217 21.55 -11.90 5.75
N LYS A 218 21.48 -11.59 7.04
CA LYS A 218 21.11 -12.57 8.09
C LYS A 218 19.61 -12.60 8.32
N LEU A 219 19.01 -13.78 8.22
CA LEU A 219 17.61 -14.05 8.58
C LEU A 219 17.53 -14.73 9.96
N GLU A 220 18.62 -14.73 10.72
CA GLU A 220 18.66 -15.31 12.07
C GLU A 220 17.60 -14.67 12.97
N GLY A 221 16.86 -15.53 13.67
CA GLY A 221 15.75 -15.11 14.53
C GLY A 221 14.52 -14.61 13.78
N LEU A 222 14.40 -14.88 12.47
CA LEU A 222 13.17 -14.63 11.72
C LEU A 222 12.03 -15.41 12.36
N LYS A 223 10.99 -14.69 12.78
CA LYS A 223 9.75 -15.25 13.30
C LYS A 223 8.58 -14.70 12.50
N ILE A 224 7.66 -15.59 12.16
CA ILE A 224 6.37 -15.27 11.53
C ILE A 224 5.30 -15.77 12.50
N HIS A 225 4.43 -14.90 12.98
CA HIS A 225 3.42 -15.20 14.03
C HIS A 225 4.02 -15.94 15.23
N ASP A 226 5.17 -15.45 15.72
CA ASP A 226 5.98 -16.00 16.82
C ASP A 226 6.63 -17.39 16.60
N GLU A 227 6.40 -18.01 15.45
CA GLU A 227 7.07 -19.26 15.06
C GLU A 227 8.39 -18.96 14.34
N GLU A 228 9.47 -19.60 14.78
CA GLU A 228 10.77 -19.47 14.11
C GLU A 228 10.69 -20.02 12.69
N CYS A 229 11.27 -19.28 11.74
CA CYS A 229 11.26 -19.61 10.33
C CYS A 229 12.68 -19.59 9.76
N VAL A 230 12.96 -20.53 8.86
CA VAL A 230 14.29 -20.74 8.27
C VAL A 230 14.18 -20.97 6.76
N ILE A 231 15.28 -20.78 6.03
CA ILE A 231 15.31 -20.96 4.58
C ILE A 231 15.42 -22.45 4.22
N THR A 232 14.56 -22.94 3.33
CA THR A 232 14.58 -24.31 2.82
C THR A 232 15.46 -24.48 1.57
N PRO A 233 15.98 -25.69 1.30
CA PRO A 233 15.80 -26.96 2.03
C PRO A 233 16.83 -27.24 3.14
N THR A 234 17.81 -26.36 3.38
CA THR A 234 19.02 -26.74 4.14
C THR A 234 19.27 -25.99 5.43
N ASN A 235 18.39 -25.10 5.92
CA ASN A 235 18.62 -24.32 7.14
C ASN A 235 20.01 -23.64 7.15
N SER A 236 20.50 -23.33 5.95
CA SER A 236 21.89 -23.05 5.62
C SER A 236 22.03 -21.70 4.94
N VAL A 237 23.28 -21.24 4.84
CA VAL A 237 23.63 -20.04 4.11
C VAL A 237 23.43 -20.28 2.61
N GLN A 238 22.50 -19.53 1.99
CA GLN A 238 22.20 -19.62 0.57
C GLN A 238 23.04 -18.66 -0.25
N ARG A 239 23.41 -19.10 -1.45
CA ARG A 239 24.18 -18.33 -2.42
C ARG A 239 23.27 -17.43 -3.22
N VAL A 240 23.66 -16.18 -3.39
CA VAL A 240 22.99 -15.23 -4.29
C VAL A 240 24.03 -14.54 -5.17
N TYR A 241 23.60 -14.09 -6.35
CA TYR A 241 24.48 -13.52 -7.37
C TYR A 241 24.05 -12.10 -7.76
N GLY A 242 25.03 -11.24 -8.00
CA GLY A 242 24.82 -9.86 -8.46
C GLY A 242 23.97 -9.80 -9.73
N GLY A 243 22.99 -8.91 -9.76
CA GLY A 243 22.10 -8.68 -10.89
C GLY A 243 21.03 -9.75 -11.10
N LYS A 244 20.82 -10.63 -10.12
CA LYS A 244 19.76 -11.66 -10.15
C LYS A 244 18.83 -11.53 -8.96
N THR A 245 17.58 -11.92 -9.19
CA THR A 245 16.57 -12.16 -8.15
C THR A 245 16.44 -13.66 -7.97
N ASP A 246 16.79 -14.13 -6.78
CA ASP A 246 16.67 -15.55 -6.40
C ASP A 246 15.47 -15.71 -5.45
N GLU A 247 14.70 -16.79 -5.61
CA GLU A 247 13.56 -17.15 -4.76
C GLU A 247 13.87 -18.41 -3.94
N PHE A 248 13.51 -18.38 -2.66
CA PHE A 248 13.69 -19.48 -1.72
C PHE A 248 12.42 -19.72 -0.90
N GLY A 249 12.21 -20.96 -0.46
CA GLY A 249 11.14 -21.28 0.47
C GLY A 249 11.51 -20.96 1.91
N LEU A 250 10.50 -20.76 2.73
CA LEU A 250 10.58 -20.68 4.19
C LEU A 250 9.85 -21.87 4.80
N GLU A 251 10.42 -22.46 5.85
CA GLU A 251 9.72 -23.45 6.67
C GLU A 251 9.74 -23.07 8.14
N LYS A 252 8.72 -23.54 8.85
CA LYS A 252 8.66 -23.44 10.30
C LYS A 252 9.75 -24.34 10.90
N TYR A 253 10.53 -23.75 11.78
CA TYR A 253 11.68 -24.36 12.39
C TYR A 253 11.28 -25.24 13.59
N SER A 254 11.83 -26.46 13.67
CA SER A 254 11.75 -27.32 14.86
C SER A 254 13.09 -27.33 15.59
N SER A 255 13.05 -27.28 16.92
CA SER A 255 14.10 -26.83 17.86
C SER A 255 15.46 -27.55 17.85
N SER A 256 15.75 -28.47 16.93
CA SER A 256 16.96 -29.31 16.94
C SER A 256 18.18 -28.80 16.16
N LEU A 257 18.12 -27.68 15.44
CA LEU A 257 19.21 -27.18 14.56
C LEU A 257 19.28 -25.65 14.49
N LYS A 258 19.90 -24.94 15.46
CA LYS A 258 19.94 -23.46 15.47
C LYS A 258 20.28 -22.89 14.07
N GLY A 259 19.29 -22.31 13.40
CA GLY A 259 19.37 -22.03 11.97
C GLY A 259 20.17 -20.76 11.69
N ASN A 260 21.38 -20.91 11.16
CA ASN A 260 22.18 -19.82 10.57
C ASN A 260 21.67 -19.46 9.16
N SER A 261 20.37 -19.19 9.03
CA SER A 261 19.76 -18.81 7.76
C SER A 261 20.26 -17.43 7.34
N ALA A 262 20.94 -17.37 6.20
CA ALA A 262 21.46 -16.13 5.67
C ALA A 262 21.70 -16.24 4.17
N PHE A 263 21.73 -15.11 3.47
CA PHE A 263 22.20 -15.03 2.10
C PHE A 263 23.63 -14.49 2.07
N TYR A 264 24.46 -15.07 1.21
CA TYR A 264 25.83 -14.59 0.99
C TYR A 264 26.10 -14.34 -0.49
N VAL A 265 26.75 -13.21 -0.77
CA VAL A 265 27.13 -12.80 -2.13
C VAL A 265 28.56 -13.27 -2.39
N ARG A 266 28.77 -14.09 -3.43
CA ARG A 266 30.04 -14.79 -3.69
C ARG A 266 31.14 -13.91 -4.29
N GLU A 267 30.76 -12.79 -4.89
CA GLU A 267 31.69 -11.91 -5.59
C GLU A 267 32.11 -10.77 -4.68
N GLU A 268 33.41 -10.47 -4.67
CA GLU A 268 33.92 -9.31 -3.95
C GLU A 268 33.31 -8.01 -4.49
N GLY A 269 32.89 -7.16 -3.57
CA GLY A 269 32.29 -5.87 -3.86
C GLY A 269 31.20 -5.51 -2.88
N THR A 270 30.71 -4.28 -3.01
CA THR A 270 29.57 -3.79 -2.24
C THR A 270 28.30 -4.05 -3.03
N TYR A 271 27.26 -4.58 -2.38
CA TYR A 271 25.97 -4.87 -3.00
C TYR A 271 24.84 -4.23 -2.20
N HIS A 272 23.91 -3.58 -2.88
CA HIS A 272 22.61 -3.28 -2.31
C HIS A 272 21.73 -4.52 -2.40
N TYR A 273 21.05 -4.87 -1.32
CA TYR A 273 20.08 -5.95 -1.30
C TYR A 273 18.67 -5.41 -1.10
N VAL A 274 17.71 -6.04 -1.77
CA VAL A 274 16.29 -5.94 -1.47
C VAL A 274 15.80 -7.37 -1.25
N LEU A 275 15.24 -7.60 -0.07
CA LEU A 275 14.70 -8.88 0.36
C LEU A 275 13.21 -8.71 0.55
N THR A 276 12.40 -9.59 -0.05
CA THR A 276 10.95 -9.57 0.07
C THR A 276 10.46 -10.91 0.62
N ILE A 277 9.68 -10.89 1.69
CA ILE A 277 9.11 -12.07 2.34
C ILE A 277 7.60 -12.04 2.15
N ASN A 278 7.05 -13.08 1.55
CA ASN A 278 5.61 -13.31 1.50
C ASN A 278 5.28 -14.40 2.52
N ILE A 279 4.59 -14.03 3.60
CA ILE A 279 4.29 -14.94 4.72
C ILE A 279 3.15 -15.91 4.41
N GLU A 280 2.32 -15.61 3.41
CA GLU A 280 1.21 -16.47 3.00
C GLU A 280 1.70 -17.64 2.15
N THR A 281 2.57 -17.35 1.18
CA THR A 281 3.22 -18.36 0.34
C THR A 281 4.44 -19.00 1.01
N MET A 282 4.88 -18.46 2.15
CA MET A 282 6.11 -18.84 2.85
C MET A 282 7.33 -18.82 1.91
N LYS A 283 7.48 -17.70 1.18
CA LYS A 283 8.59 -17.49 0.24
C LYS A 283 9.37 -16.24 0.58
N VAL A 284 10.66 -16.27 0.25
CA VAL A 284 11.54 -15.12 0.29
C VAL A 284 12.22 -14.94 -1.05
N THR A 285 12.15 -13.74 -1.60
CA THR A 285 12.95 -13.33 -2.76
C THR A 285 14.05 -12.40 -2.30
N VAL A 286 15.21 -12.49 -2.93
CA VAL A 286 16.36 -11.65 -2.65
C VAL A 286 16.98 -11.21 -3.97
N THR A 287 17.09 -9.90 -4.13
CA THR A 287 17.76 -9.26 -5.25
C THR A 287 18.99 -8.57 -4.71
N VAL A 288 20.15 -8.82 -5.32
CA VAL A 288 21.39 -8.14 -4.98
C VAL A 288 21.95 -7.42 -6.19
N THR A 289 22.23 -6.13 -6.05
CA THR A 289 22.73 -5.26 -7.12
C THR A 289 24.09 -4.71 -6.74
N LYS A 290 25.08 -4.92 -7.59
CA LYS A 290 26.44 -4.44 -7.35
C LYS A 290 26.46 -2.91 -7.36
N VAL A 291 27.09 -2.32 -6.37
CA VAL A 291 27.37 -0.89 -6.32
C VAL A 291 28.58 -0.62 -7.21
N GLY A 292 28.43 0.31 -8.16
CA GLY A 292 29.45 0.67 -9.16
C GLY A 292 30.73 1.23 -8.56
#